data_AF-A0A7W1P848-F1
#
_entry.id   AF-A0A7W1P848-F1
#
_cell.length_a   1.000
_cell.length_b   1.000
_cell.length_c   1.000
_cell.angle_alpha   90.00
_cell.angle_beta   90.00
_cell.angle_gamma   90.00
#
_symmetry.space_group_name_H-M   'P 1'
#
loop_
_entity.id
_entity.type
_entity.pdbx_description
1 polymer ?
#
loop_
_entity_poly.entity_id
_entity_poly.type
_entity_poly.pdbx_seq_one_letter_code
_entity_poly.pdbx_strand_id
1 'polypeptide(L)' 'MSDAPLVVNASPLIFLGNAAHLELLHTLGASRIIVPEPVFDEVMSGGYTDNAAKAISDATWIEHRPSPPIPESVVA' A
#
# COMPACT_ATOMS: atom_id res chain seq x y z
N MET A 1 20.15 -9.57 -0.83
CA MET A 1 18.77 -9.05 -0.78
C MET A 1 18.33 -9.13 0.66
N SER A 2 17.82 -8.04 1.23
CA SER A 2 17.25 -8.04 2.57
C SER A 2 15.93 -8.80 2.56
N ASP A 3 15.74 -9.73 3.48
CA ASP A 3 14.48 -10.48 3.64
C ASP A 3 13.37 -9.64 4.32
N ALA A 4 13.61 -8.33 4.46
CA ALA A 4 12.66 -7.40 5.04
C ALA A 4 11.53 -7.09 4.04
N PRO A 5 10.27 -7.06 4.48
CA PRO A 5 9.16 -6.67 3.62
C PRO A 5 9.29 -5.19 3.24
N LEU A 6 8.84 -4.85 2.03
CA LEU A 6 8.65 -3.48 1.61
C LEU A 6 7.31 -2.98 2.14
N VAL A 7 7.32 -1.98 3.02
CA VAL A 7 6.10 -1.32 3.51
C VAL A 7 5.88 -0.04 2.72
N VAL A 8 4.70 0.11 2.11
CA VAL A 8 4.42 1.19 1.14
C VAL A 8 3.33 2.14 1.67
N ASN A 9 3.58 3.44 1.57
CA ASN A 9 2.63 4.52 1.93
C ASN A 9 1.63 4.82 0.79
N ALA A 10 0.62 5.65 1.05
CA ALA A 10 -0.43 5.97 0.08
C ALA A 10 0.10 6.66 -1.18
N SER A 11 0.90 7.72 -1.04
CA SER A 11 1.37 8.53 -2.18
C SER A 11 2.04 7.74 -3.31
N PRO A 12 3.00 6.82 -3.06
CA PRO A 12 3.56 6.00 -4.14
C PRO A 12 2.53 5.03 -4.77
N LEU A 13 1.59 4.50 -3.99
CA LEU A 13 0.52 3.64 -4.53
C LEU A 13 -0.42 4.44 -5.43
N ILE A 14 -0.83 5.63 -4.98
CA ILE A 14 -1.69 6.55 -5.74
C ILE A 14 -0.99 6.99 -7.03
N PHE A 15 0.27 7.40 -6.93
CA PHE A 15 1.04 7.88 -8.08
C PHE A 15 1.27 6.79 -9.12
N LEU A 16 1.79 5.62 -8.70
CA LEU A 16 2.10 4.52 -9.61
C LEU A 16 0.83 3.84 -10.15
N GLY A 17 -0.19 3.68 -9.31
CA GLY A 17 -1.48 3.13 -9.72
C GLY A 17 -2.16 3.99 -10.77
N ASN A 18 -2.21 5.31 -10.57
CA ASN A 18 -2.76 6.23 -11.56
C ASN A 18 -1.95 6.28 -12.87
N ALA A 19 -0.66 6.01 -12.81
CA ALA A 19 0.21 5.92 -13.98
C ALA A 19 0.26 4.51 -14.62
N ALA A 20 -0.52 3.53 -14.13
CA ALA A 20 -0.49 2.13 -14.57
C ALA A 20 0.92 1.47 -14.47
N HIS A 21 1.68 1.84 -13.44
CA HIS A 21 3.05 1.39 -13.19
C HIS A 21 3.25 0.76 -11.81
N LEU A 22 2.18 0.26 -11.18
CA LEU A 22 2.23 -0.34 -9.84
C LEU A 22 3.22 -1.52 -9.73
N GLU A 23 3.39 -2.27 -10.81
CA GLU A 23 4.35 -3.38 -10.93
C GLU A 23 5.82 -2.97 -10.73
N LEU A 24 6.16 -1.68 -10.84
CA LEU A 24 7.51 -1.20 -10.57
C LEU A 24 7.94 -1.45 -9.12
N LEU A 25 7.00 -1.62 -8.18
CA LEU A 25 7.31 -2.00 -6.80
C LEU A 25 8.05 -3.35 -6.72
N HIS A 26 7.83 -4.28 -7.67
CA HIS A 26 8.58 -5.54 -7.73
C HIS A 26 10.06 -5.36 -8.06
N THR A 27 10.42 -4.30 -8.81
CA THR A 27 11.81 -4.06 -9.21
C THR A 27 12.71 -3.72 -8.02
N LEU A 28 12.13 -3.36 -6.88
CA LEU A 28 12.84 -3.09 -5.62
C LEU A 28 13.36 -4.38 -4.96
N GLY A 29 12.96 -5.56 -5.44
CA GLY A 29 13.52 -6.85 -5.03
C GLY A 29 13.10 -7.32 -3.63
N ALA A 30 12.00 -6.79 -3.09
CA ALA A 30 11.42 -7.24 -1.83
C ALA A 30 10.68 -8.56 -2.00
N SER A 31 10.82 -9.47 -1.03
CA SER A 31 10.11 -10.76 -1.03
C SER A 31 8.60 -10.61 -0.78
N ARG A 32 8.20 -9.54 -0.09
CA ARG A 32 6.82 -9.23 0.27
C ARG A 32 6.59 -7.73 0.21
N ILE A 33 5.42 -7.33 -0.26
CA ILE A 33 5.00 -5.93 -0.32
C ILE A 33 3.77 -5.78 0.57
N ILE A 34 3.89 -4.94 1.59
CA ILE A 34 2.89 -4.75 2.64
C ILE A 34 2.35 -3.33 2.58
N VAL A 35 1.04 -3.18 2.68
CA VAL A 35 0.35 -1.91 2.81
C VAL A 35 -0.38 -1.89 4.16
N PRO A 36 -0.14 -0.92 5.05
CA PRO A 36 -0.92 -0.79 6.28
C PRO A 36 -2.41 -0.57 5.97
N GLU A 37 -3.31 -1.15 6.75
CA GLU A 37 -4.78 -1.02 6.57
C GLU A 37 -5.22 0.45 6.41
N PRO A 38 -4.76 1.42 7.25
CA PRO A 38 -5.17 2.80 7.07
C PRO A 38 -4.71 3.42 5.75
N VAL A 39 -3.59 2.94 5.20
CA VAL A 39 -3.09 3.37 3.88
C VAL A 39 -3.95 2.77 2.77
N PHE A 40 -4.31 1.49 2.90
CA PHE A 40 -5.24 0.84 1.98
C PHE A 40 -6.58 1.59 1.95
N ASP A 41 -7.15 1.89 3.12
CA ASP A 41 -8.40 2.65 3.26
C ASP A 41 -8.29 4.04 2.62
N GLU A 42 -7.18 4.74 2.82
CA GLU A 42 -6.92 6.04 2.18
C GLU A 42 -6.98 5.93 0.66
N VAL A 43 -6.30 4.95 0.06
CA VAL A 43 -6.32 4.79 -1.41
C VAL A 43 -7.70 4.38 -1.90
N MET A 44 -8.40 3.49 -1.19
CA MET A 44 -9.75 3.06 -1.56
C MET A 44 -10.79 4.19 -1.43
N SER A 45 -10.53 5.21 -0.60
CA SER A 45 -11.42 6.36 -0.41
C SER A 45 -11.50 7.28 -1.65
N GLY A 46 -10.58 7.17 -2.62
CA GLY A 46 -10.55 7.95 -3.85
C GLY A 46 -11.76 7.74 -4.79
N GLY A 47 -12.49 6.63 -4.64
CA GLY A 47 -13.74 6.35 -5.37
C GLY A 47 -13.57 5.75 -6.79
N TYR A 48 -14.69 5.61 -7.51
CA TYR A 48 -14.78 4.85 -8.79
C TYR A 48 -13.96 5.39 -9.97
N THR A 49 -13.44 6.62 -9.88
CA THR A 49 -12.58 7.22 -10.92
C THR A 49 -11.08 7.06 -10.63
N ASP A 50 -10.71 6.46 -9.51
CA ASP A 50 -9.32 6.31 -9.11
C ASP A 50 -8.71 5.02 -9.70
N ASN A 51 -7.83 5.21 -10.68
CA ASN A 51 -7.09 4.09 -11.28
C ASN A 51 -6.18 3.42 -10.25
N ALA A 52 -5.75 4.14 -9.20
CA ALA A 52 -4.96 3.54 -8.13
C ALA A 52 -5.77 2.58 -7.26
N ALA A 53 -6.99 2.94 -6.86
CA ALA A 53 -7.87 2.05 -6.10
C ALA A 53 -8.13 0.74 -6.87
N LYS A 54 -8.40 0.84 -8.18
CA LYS A 54 -8.54 -0.34 -9.04
C LYS A 54 -7.25 -1.15 -9.13
N ALA A 55 -6.11 -0.50 -9.41
CA ALA A 55 -4.83 -1.18 -9.55
C ALA A 55 -4.43 -1.93 -8.27
N ILE A 56 -4.66 -1.35 -7.09
CA ILE A 56 -4.39 -2.02 -5.81
C ILE A 56 -5.37 -3.17 -5.57
N SER A 57 -6.65 -2.99 -5.85
CA SER A 57 -7.65 -4.06 -5.70
C SER A 57 -7.36 -5.26 -6.60
N ASP A 58 -6.81 -5.03 -7.80
CA ASP A 58 -6.44 -6.07 -8.75
C ASP A 58 -5.07 -6.72 -8.41
N ALA A 59 -4.23 -6.03 -7.62
CA ALA A 59 -2.89 -6.49 -7.25
C ALA A 59 -2.91 -7.52 -6.11
N THR A 60 -3.16 -8.78 -6.45
CA THR A 60 -3.20 -9.91 -5.49
C THR A 60 -1.87 -10.18 -4.76
N TRP A 61 -0.78 -9.54 -5.19
CA TRP A 61 0.55 -9.65 -4.60
C TRP A 61 0.80 -8.63 -3.47
N ILE A 62 -0.09 -7.65 -3.29
CA ILE A 62 -0.04 -6.69 -2.17
C ILE A 62 -0.73 -7.31 -0.96
N GLU A 63 -0.03 -7.36 0.16
CA GLU A 63 -0.61 -7.74 1.45
C GLU A 63 -1.02 -6.50 2.22
N HIS A 64 -2.32 -6.29 2.45
CA HIS A 64 -2.76 -5.31 3.44
C HIS A 64 -2.76 -5.92 4.85
N ARG A 65 -2.30 -5.15 5.85
CA ARG A 65 -2.16 -5.62 7.24
C ARG A 65 -2.64 -4.58 8.24
N PRO A 66 -3.28 -4.99 9.35
CA PRO A 66 -3.68 -4.06 10.40
C PRO A 66 -2.45 -3.38 11.01
N SER A 67 -2.60 -2.08 11.29
CA SER A 67 -1.59 -1.32 12.03
C SER A 67 -1.53 -1.78 13.49
N PRO A 68 -0.35 -1.73 14.14
CA PRO A 68 -0.26 -1.96 15.58
C PRO A 68 -1.08 -0.92 16.35
N PRO A 69 -1.58 -1.27 17.54
CA PRO A 69 -2.31 -0.34 18.38
C PRO A 69 -1.45 0.87 18.74
N ILE A 70 -2.09 2.04 18.82
CA ILE A 70 -1.44 3.27 19.26
C ILE A 70 -1.07 3.11 20.74
N PRO A 71 0.18 3.38 21.15
CA PRO A 71 0.57 3.31 22.56
C PRO A 71 -0.27 4.25 23.43
N GLU A 72 -0.62 3.82 24.64
CA GLU A 72 -1.42 4.62 25.60
C GLU A 72 -0.81 6.00 25.87
N SER A 73 0.52 6.12 25.84
CA SER A 73 1.21 7.41 26.02
C SER A 73 0.93 8.44 24.91
N VAL A 74 0.33 8.01 23.80
CA VAL A 74 0.00 8.84 22.63
C VAL A 74 -1.52 9.06 22.52
N VAL A 75 -2.33 8.19 23.12
CA VAL A 75 -3.80 8.33 23.12
C VAL A 75 -4.20 9.41 24.14
N ALA A 76 -4.86 10.47 23.68
CA ALA A 76 -5.28 11.63 24.47
C ALA A 76 -6.44 11.33 25.43
#